data_AF-A0A6G8Q063-F1
#
_entry.id   AF-A0A6G8Q063-F1
#
_cell.length_a   1.000
_cell.length_b   1.000
_cell.length_c   1.000
_cell.angle_alpha   90.00
_cell.angle_beta   90.00
_cell.angle_gamma   90.00
#
_symmetry.space_group_name_H-M   'P 1'
#
loop_
_entity.id
_entity.type
_entity.pdbx_description
1 polymer ?
#
loop_
_entity_poly.entity_id
_entity_poly.type
_entity_poly.pdbx_seq_one_letter_code
_entity_poly.pdbx_strand_id
1 'polypeptide(L)'
;MKRLFLLVAAMTLALAVPGFAQSETTQQEPVTLEFELTIEGLPPADATFFGQVGSGMRDVREQLTDADGDGVYTGSVEYTPDERDVVVILQGKGVRYGDDGAPSPGAPETVIRDFGSTAVEGDRTFSATASFGDEGAASSGPVSATGVVEKPQMTTYMYGTHAITDEETGTPYALTSEDVDLDAYVGEEVTVYGAPVPGYEGGEIEGGPALLEVGEVEPVAGVSEEEATVVFELSIEGEVPEDYSFYVESSVGDGGVICTTDATVVEEAGYPECRPDAVNTAEVPFPAGEPFDYRVLRSRGTELSSFVLDEGSEVSEDGLVIEASYSAANDPANGEDINEDGVINEADGELASQTSEAADAATRPDEAVLPDTGGPPLSWSIGGAASCAALLAALVHRSRRSKGL
;
A
#
# COMPACT_ATOMS: atom_id res chain seq x y z
N MET A 1 24.37 56.70 -60.87
CA MET A 1 23.57 55.47 -61.02
C MET A 1 23.18 54.99 -59.63
N LYS A 2 21.94 55.24 -59.20
CA LYS A 2 21.37 54.74 -57.93
C LYS A 2 20.42 53.59 -58.30
N ARG A 3 20.71 52.37 -57.86
CA ARG A 3 19.77 51.25 -57.94
C ARG A 3 19.25 50.98 -56.52
N LEU A 4 17.96 51.24 -56.37
CA LEU A 4 17.13 50.97 -55.20
C LEU A 4 16.72 49.48 -55.27
N PHE A 5 17.09 48.69 -54.26
CA PHE A 5 16.57 47.32 -54.10
C PHE A 5 15.44 47.35 -53.07
N LEU A 6 14.27 46.90 -53.51
CA LEU A 6 13.04 46.77 -52.75
C LEU A 6 13.08 45.41 -52.02
N LEU A 7 12.88 45.41 -50.70
CA LEU A 7 12.85 44.21 -49.87
C LEU A 7 11.39 43.93 -49.52
N VAL A 8 10.83 42.87 -50.09
CA VAL A 8 9.48 42.36 -49.83
C VAL A 8 9.58 41.35 -48.70
N ALA A 9 9.01 41.66 -47.54
CA ALA A 9 8.86 40.71 -46.44
C ALA A 9 7.56 39.91 -46.65
N ALA A 10 7.70 38.63 -46.97
CA ALA A 10 6.60 37.68 -46.96
C ALA A 10 6.46 37.10 -45.54
N MET A 11 5.39 37.48 -44.86
CA MET A 11 5.03 36.99 -43.53
C MET A 11 4.16 35.74 -43.71
N THR A 12 4.73 34.56 -43.45
CA THR A 12 4.01 33.28 -43.52
C THR A 12 3.44 32.97 -42.14
N LEU A 13 2.11 32.99 -42.03
CA LEU A 13 1.36 32.64 -40.82
C LEU A 13 1.18 31.11 -40.80
N ALA A 14 1.90 30.41 -39.92
CA ALA A 14 1.72 28.97 -39.70
C ALA A 14 0.63 28.75 -38.64
N LEU A 15 -0.47 28.11 -39.03
CA LEU A 15 -1.52 27.65 -38.12
C LEU A 15 -1.03 26.38 -37.40
N ALA A 16 -0.86 26.47 -36.08
CA ALA A 16 -0.59 25.31 -35.24
C ALA A 16 -1.87 24.50 -35.06
N VAL A 17 -1.87 23.26 -35.54
CA VAL A 17 -2.92 22.27 -35.25
C VAL A 17 -2.48 21.54 -33.96
N PRO A 18 -3.32 21.45 -32.90
CA PRO A 18 -2.98 20.68 -31.72
C PRO A 18 -2.86 19.20 -32.11
N GLY A 19 -1.65 18.65 -31.95
CA GLY A 19 -1.37 17.24 -32.15
C GLY A 19 -2.08 16.43 -31.07
N PHE A 20 -2.82 15.41 -31.48
CA PHE A 20 -3.21 14.32 -30.61
C PHE A 20 -1.94 13.69 -30.04
N ALA A 21 -1.78 13.74 -28.72
CA ALA A 21 -0.77 12.94 -28.03
C ALA A 21 -1.11 11.47 -28.29
N GLN A 22 -0.32 10.82 -29.14
CA GLN A 22 -0.30 9.37 -29.22
C GLN A 22 0.21 8.87 -27.88
N SER A 23 -0.55 8.03 -27.19
CA SER A 23 -0.05 7.23 -26.09
C SER A 23 1.14 6.42 -26.64
N GLU A 24 2.36 6.82 -26.28
CA GLU A 24 3.55 6.04 -26.57
C GLU A 24 3.40 4.72 -25.80
N THR A 25 3.12 3.65 -26.54
CA THR A 25 3.28 2.29 -26.03
C THR A 25 4.79 2.09 -25.95
N THR A 26 5.35 2.25 -24.76
CA THR A 26 6.75 1.93 -24.49
C THR A 26 6.94 0.45 -24.85
N GLN A 27 7.50 0.18 -26.02
CA GLN A 27 7.88 -1.18 -26.40
C GLN A 27 9.03 -1.57 -25.47
N GLN A 28 8.74 -2.46 -24.51
CA GLN A 28 9.77 -3.02 -23.64
C GLN A 28 10.79 -3.76 -24.50
N GLU A 29 12.07 -3.40 -24.34
CA GLU A 29 13.16 -4.04 -25.06
C GLU A 29 13.43 -5.43 -24.47
N PRO A 30 13.81 -6.42 -25.29
CA PRO A 30 14.23 -7.71 -24.78
C PRO A 30 15.49 -7.55 -23.91
N VAL A 31 15.54 -8.29 -22.82
CA VAL A 31 16.64 -8.33 -21.87
C VAL A 31 17.25 -9.73 -21.83
N THR A 32 18.50 -9.82 -21.43
CA THR A 32 19.20 -11.09 -21.21
C THR A 32 19.16 -11.45 -19.72
N LEU A 33 18.56 -12.58 -19.40
CA LEU A 33 18.55 -13.13 -18.04
C LEU A 33 19.49 -14.31 -17.97
N GLU A 34 20.45 -14.21 -17.06
CA GLU A 34 21.41 -15.28 -16.77
C GLU A 34 21.01 -15.98 -15.47
N PHE A 35 21.17 -17.29 -15.45
CA PHE A 35 20.92 -18.12 -14.29
C PHE A 35 22.20 -18.85 -13.90
N GLU A 36 22.50 -18.84 -12.62
CA GLU A 36 23.63 -19.54 -12.02
C GLU A 36 23.14 -20.34 -10.81
N LEU A 37 23.42 -21.64 -10.80
CA LEU A 37 23.05 -22.53 -9.72
C LEU A 37 24.29 -23.30 -9.25
N THR A 38 24.76 -23.00 -8.05
CA THR A 38 25.84 -23.77 -7.41
C THR A 38 25.26 -24.96 -6.68
N ILE A 39 25.76 -26.16 -6.99
CA ILE A 39 25.37 -27.40 -6.35
C ILE A 39 26.45 -27.91 -5.41
N GLU A 40 26.09 -28.03 -4.13
CA GLU A 40 26.93 -28.69 -3.13
C GLU A 40 26.48 -30.15 -2.94
N GLY A 41 27.41 -31.09 -3.04
CA GLY A 41 27.12 -32.51 -2.89
C GLY A 41 26.78 -33.22 -4.21
N LEU A 42 26.17 -34.40 -4.12
CA LEU A 42 25.83 -35.22 -5.28
C LEU A 42 24.33 -35.12 -5.56
N PRO A 43 23.90 -34.38 -6.60
CA PRO A 43 22.50 -34.36 -6.97
C PRO A 43 22.05 -35.76 -7.43
N PRO A 44 20.74 -36.08 -7.40
CA PRO A 44 20.22 -37.32 -7.95
C PRO A 44 20.74 -37.55 -9.38
N ALA A 45 21.03 -38.81 -9.73
CA ALA A 45 21.68 -39.15 -11.00
C ALA A 45 20.88 -38.73 -12.25
N ASP A 46 19.58 -38.49 -12.09
CA ASP A 46 18.68 -37.98 -13.12
C ASP A 46 18.14 -36.57 -12.81
N ALA A 47 18.79 -35.82 -11.91
CA ALA A 47 18.47 -34.43 -11.68
C ALA A 47 18.73 -33.59 -12.95
N THR A 48 17.81 -32.69 -13.24
CA THR A 48 17.97 -31.65 -14.27
C THR A 48 17.52 -30.32 -13.72
N PHE A 49 18.25 -29.26 -14.03
CA PHE A 49 18.00 -27.92 -13.50
C PHE A 49 17.56 -26.97 -14.61
N PHE A 50 16.66 -26.06 -14.28
CA PHE A 50 16.10 -25.10 -15.22
C PHE A 50 15.97 -23.71 -14.59
N GLY A 51 16.34 -22.67 -15.31
CA GLY A 51 15.89 -21.31 -15.03
C GLY A 51 14.55 -21.09 -15.72
N GLN A 52 13.57 -20.49 -15.04
CA GLN A 52 12.27 -20.15 -15.60
C GLN A 52 11.96 -18.68 -15.32
N VAL A 53 11.44 -17.99 -16.34
CA VAL A 53 10.90 -16.64 -16.25
C VAL A 53 9.51 -16.60 -16.89
N GLY A 54 8.59 -15.84 -16.29
CA GLY A 54 7.27 -15.55 -16.86
C GLY A 54 6.13 -16.12 -16.04
N SER A 55 4.90 -15.90 -16.50
CA SER A 55 3.68 -16.42 -15.87
C SER A 55 2.72 -17.06 -16.88
N GLY A 56 2.09 -18.16 -16.47
CA GLY A 56 1.03 -18.83 -17.25
C GLY A 56 1.51 -19.37 -18.61
N MET A 57 0.96 -18.83 -19.70
CA MET A 57 1.25 -19.29 -21.08
C MET A 57 2.52 -18.65 -21.70
N ARG A 58 3.21 -17.80 -20.94
CA ARG A 58 4.42 -17.07 -21.39
C ARG A 58 5.68 -17.53 -20.66
N ASP A 59 5.64 -18.68 -19.98
CA ASP A 59 6.79 -19.21 -19.30
C ASP A 59 7.88 -19.62 -20.30
N VAL A 60 9.07 -19.04 -20.15
CA VAL A 60 10.26 -19.46 -20.88
C VAL A 60 11.16 -20.20 -19.92
N ARG A 61 11.61 -21.38 -20.32
CA ARG A 61 12.50 -22.24 -19.55
C ARG A 61 13.81 -22.42 -20.28
N GLU A 62 14.90 -22.29 -19.55
CA GLU A 62 16.25 -22.59 -20.03
C GLU A 62 16.85 -23.71 -19.20
N GLN A 63 17.40 -24.73 -19.86
CA GLN A 63 18.07 -25.83 -19.15
C GLN A 63 19.44 -25.36 -18.66
N LEU A 64 19.70 -25.48 -17.37
CA LEU A 64 21.00 -25.15 -16.81
C LEU A 64 21.96 -26.33 -16.98
N THR A 65 23.19 -26.05 -17.40
CA THR A 65 24.22 -27.07 -17.63
C THR A 65 25.51 -26.74 -16.91
N ASP A 66 26.12 -27.76 -16.33
CA ASP A 66 27.47 -27.72 -15.78
C ASP A 66 28.43 -28.27 -16.84
N ALA A 67 29.07 -27.37 -17.59
CA ALA A 67 29.86 -27.71 -18.76
C ALA A 67 31.29 -28.17 -18.41
N ASP A 68 31.84 -27.71 -17.29
CA ASP A 68 33.19 -27.99 -16.83
C ASP A 68 33.26 -28.96 -15.63
N GLY A 69 32.12 -29.32 -15.06
CA GLY A 69 31.99 -30.30 -14.00
C GLY A 69 32.38 -29.74 -12.64
N ASP A 70 32.28 -28.43 -12.44
CA ASP A 70 32.66 -27.76 -11.19
C ASP A 70 31.51 -27.65 -10.18
N GLY A 71 30.31 -28.11 -10.56
CA GLY A 71 29.10 -28.01 -9.76
C GLY A 71 28.30 -26.72 -9.97
N VAL A 72 28.72 -25.83 -10.88
CA VAL A 72 28.01 -24.60 -11.22
C VAL A 72 27.26 -24.79 -12.54
N TYR A 73 25.93 -24.78 -12.45
CA TYR A 73 25.03 -24.90 -13.59
C TYR A 73 24.66 -23.52 -14.09
N THR A 74 24.86 -23.28 -15.39
CA THR A 74 24.59 -21.97 -16.01
C THR A 74 23.64 -22.09 -17.20
N GLY A 75 22.90 -21.02 -17.46
CA GLY A 75 22.02 -20.87 -18.62
C GLY A 75 21.62 -19.40 -18.83
N SER A 76 21.21 -19.05 -20.04
CA SER A 76 20.81 -17.68 -20.39
C SER A 76 19.59 -17.66 -21.32
N VAL A 77 18.67 -16.73 -21.10
CA VAL A 77 17.47 -16.55 -21.93
C VAL A 77 17.29 -15.09 -22.33
N GLU A 78 16.93 -14.86 -23.59
CA GLU A 78 16.42 -13.56 -24.04
C GLU A 78 14.91 -13.51 -23.77
N TYR A 79 14.47 -12.51 -23.03
CA TYR A 79 13.08 -12.40 -22.57
C TYR A 79 12.58 -10.96 -22.65
N THR A 80 11.27 -10.76 -22.85
CA THR A 80 10.66 -9.41 -22.81
C THR A 80 9.85 -9.29 -21.52
N PRO A 81 10.33 -8.52 -20.53
CA PRO A 81 9.70 -8.41 -19.21
C PRO A 81 8.27 -7.88 -19.25
N ASP A 82 7.39 -8.45 -18.43
CA ASP A 82 6.06 -7.95 -18.10
C ASP A 82 5.97 -7.64 -16.59
N GLU A 83 5.00 -6.84 -16.17
CA GLU A 83 4.87 -6.33 -14.78
C GLU A 83 4.60 -7.42 -13.73
N ARG A 84 4.40 -8.68 -14.13
CA ARG A 84 3.99 -9.79 -13.24
C ARG A 84 4.75 -11.09 -13.48
N ASP A 85 5.96 -10.99 -14.01
CA ASP A 85 6.76 -12.19 -14.26
C ASP A 85 7.44 -12.67 -12.99
N VAL A 86 7.39 -13.99 -12.79
CA VAL A 86 8.07 -14.66 -11.68
C VAL A 86 9.34 -15.30 -12.24
N VAL A 87 10.43 -15.21 -11.48
CA VAL A 87 11.71 -15.82 -11.84
C VAL A 87 12.02 -16.92 -10.82
N VAL A 88 12.22 -18.15 -11.30
CA VAL A 88 12.51 -19.30 -10.44
C VAL A 88 13.63 -20.18 -11.01
N ILE A 89 14.31 -20.91 -10.14
CA ILE A 89 15.17 -22.05 -10.50
C ILE A 89 14.47 -23.33 -10.06
N LEU A 90 14.31 -24.26 -10.99
CA LEU A 90 13.59 -25.52 -10.82
C LEU A 90 14.54 -26.73 -10.92
N GLN A 91 14.18 -27.79 -10.21
CA GLN A 91 14.66 -29.14 -10.41
C GLN A 91 13.56 -30.00 -11.03
N GLY A 92 13.96 -30.85 -11.98
CA GLY A 92 13.14 -31.97 -12.46
C GLY A 92 13.91 -33.29 -12.45
N LYS A 93 13.18 -34.37 -12.71
CA LYS A 93 13.71 -35.71 -12.94
C LYS A 93 13.81 -36.02 -14.43
N GLY A 94 14.98 -35.79 -14.99
CA GLY A 94 15.26 -35.88 -16.43
C GLY A 94 14.64 -34.73 -17.22
N VAL A 95 14.87 -34.74 -18.54
CA VAL A 95 14.27 -33.75 -19.46
C VAL A 95 13.07 -34.37 -20.16
N ARG A 96 11.94 -33.66 -20.18
CA ARG A 96 10.82 -33.92 -21.09
C ARG A 96 10.81 -32.89 -22.21
N TYR A 97 10.26 -33.25 -23.36
CA TYR A 97 10.15 -32.36 -24.50
C TYR A 97 8.69 -32.10 -24.82
N GLY A 98 8.32 -30.83 -24.97
CA GLY A 98 7.01 -30.42 -25.44
C GLY A 98 6.77 -30.76 -26.92
N ASP A 99 5.55 -30.52 -27.39
CA ASP A 99 5.19 -30.67 -28.82
C ASP A 99 5.98 -29.71 -29.73
N ASP A 100 6.46 -28.60 -29.16
CA ASP A 100 7.33 -27.60 -29.78
C ASP A 100 8.82 -28.00 -29.75
N GLY A 101 9.16 -29.10 -29.09
CA GLY A 101 10.53 -29.58 -28.90
C GLY A 101 11.31 -28.80 -27.83
N ALA A 102 10.68 -27.89 -27.09
CA ALA A 102 11.34 -27.18 -26.00
C ALA A 102 11.61 -28.14 -24.82
N PRO A 103 12.82 -28.12 -24.24
CA PRO A 103 13.12 -28.90 -23.05
C PRO A 103 12.35 -28.37 -21.85
N SER A 104 11.94 -29.27 -20.96
CA SER A 104 11.27 -28.93 -19.71
C SER A 104 11.68 -29.94 -18.63
N PRO A 105 11.61 -29.56 -17.35
CA PRO A 105 11.89 -30.47 -16.24
C PRO A 105 10.91 -31.65 -16.24
N GLY A 106 11.41 -32.86 -16.03
CA GLY A 106 10.58 -34.06 -15.81
C GLY A 106 10.00 -34.09 -14.40
N ALA A 107 8.88 -34.79 -14.21
CA ALA A 107 8.19 -34.86 -12.92
C ALA A 107 8.87 -35.81 -11.90
N PRO A 108 8.82 -35.52 -10.58
CA PRO A 108 8.25 -34.32 -9.99
C PRO A 108 9.13 -33.09 -10.25
N GLU A 109 8.48 -31.93 -10.38
CA GLU A 109 9.14 -30.63 -10.49
C GLU A 109 9.20 -30.02 -9.09
N THR A 110 10.36 -29.48 -8.70
CA THR A 110 10.61 -28.88 -7.39
C THR A 110 11.23 -27.50 -7.57
N VAL A 111 10.71 -26.50 -6.87
CA VAL A 111 11.33 -25.16 -6.86
C VAL A 111 12.56 -25.21 -5.94
N ILE A 112 13.73 -24.90 -6.49
CA ILE A 112 14.97 -24.73 -5.72
C ILE A 112 15.01 -23.33 -5.13
N ARG A 113 14.75 -22.31 -5.95
CA ARG A 113 14.77 -20.91 -5.54
C ARG A 113 13.70 -20.14 -6.28
N ASP A 114 12.91 -19.40 -5.52
CA ASP A 114 12.02 -18.37 -6.04
C ASP A 114 12.66 -17.00 -5.82
N PHE A 115 12.67 -16.15 -6.84
CA PHE A 115 13.17 -14.78 -6.79
C PHE A 115 12.01 -13.76 -6.77
N GLY A 116 10.76 -14.23 -6.66
CA GLY A 116 9.55 -13.42 -6.56
C GLY A 116 9.13 -12.77 -7.87
N SER A 117 8.09 -11.94 -7.81
CA SER A 117 7.67 -11.05 -8.88
C SER A 117 8.47 -9.74 -8.84
N THR A 118 9.77 -9.81 -9.14
CA THR A 118 10.57 -8.60 -9.28
C THR A 118 10.42 -8.06 -10.69
N ALA A 119 10.19 -6.75 -10.84
CA ALA A 119 10.28 -6.09 -12.14
C ALA A 119 11.67 -6.35 -12.74
N VAL A 120 11.72 -7.13 -13.82
CA VAL A 120 12.96 -7.46 -14.50
C VAL A 120 13.37 -6.24 -15.33
N GLU A 121 14.22 -5.39 -14.76
CA GLU A 121 14.76 -4.21 -15.43
C GLU A 121 16.15 -4.48 -16.00
N GLY A 122 16.26 -4.54 -17.32
CA GLY A 122 17.52 -4.75 -18.03
C GLY A 122 18.11 -6.15 -17.84
N ASP A 123 19.37 -6.31 -18.26
CA ASP A 123 20.11 -7.57 -18.14
C ASP A 123 20.42 -7.88 -16.68
N ARG A 124 20.22 -9.13 -16.26
CA ARG A 124 20.38 -9.54 -14.86
C ARG A 124 20.80 -11.00 -14.71
N THR A 125 21.61 -11.26 -13.69
CA THR A 125 22.00 -12.61 -13.26
C THR A 125 21.25 -13.00 -11.98
N PHE A 126 20.70 -14.21 -11.96
CA PHE A 126 20.02 -14.83 -10.82
C PHE A 126 20.85 -16.01 -10.32
N SER A 127 21.44 -15.86 -9.13
CA SER A 127 22.29 -16.90 -8.53
C SER A 127 21.59 -17.59 -7.36
N ALA A 128 21.72 -18.91 -7.28
CA ALA A 128 21.26 -19.72 -6.14
C ALA A 128 22.30 -20.78 -5.76
N THR A 129 22.18 -21.30 -4.54
CA THR A 129 22.95 -22.47 -4.08
C THR A 129 21.98 -23.52 -3.56
N ALA A 130 22.22 -24.78 -3.90
CA ALA A 130 21.45 -25.92 -3.40
C ALA A 130 22.39 -27.04 -2.96
N SER A 131 22.09 -27.63 -1.81
CA SER A 131 22.90 -28.69 -1.22
C SER A 131 22.13 -30.02 -1.24
N PHE A 132 22.77 -31.08 -1.72
CA PHE A 132 22.22 -32.44 -1.75
C PHE A 132 23.00 -33.35 -0.80
N GLY A 133 22.26 -34.03 0.08
CA GLY A 133 22.82 -35.06 0.96
C GLY A 133 23.17 -36.35 0.22
N ASP A 134 23.82 -37.29 0.92
CA ASP A 134 24.27 -38.59 0.39
C ASP A 134 23.14 -39.46 -0.21
N GLU A 135 21.87 -39.17 0.07
CA GLU A 135 20.71 -39.92 -0.44
C GLU A 135 20.05 -39.31 -1.68
N GLY A 136 20.57 -38.19 -2.21
CA GLY A 136 20.12 -37.61 -3.49
C GLY A 136 18.68 -37.08 -3.48
N ALA A 137 18.12 -36.74 -2.33
CA ALA A 137 16.90 -35.95 -2.24
C ALA A 137 17.26 -34.46 -2.28
N ALA A 138 16.60 -33.71 -3.15
CA ALA A 138 16.65 -32.25 -3.09
C ALA A 138 15.99 -31.82 -1.78
N SER A 139 16.72 -31.12 -0.91
CA SER A 139 16.03 -30.15 -0.08
C SER A 139 15.53 -29.09 -1.05
N SER A 140 14.22 -28.99 -1.28
CA SER A 140 13.67 -27.73 -1.80
C SER A 140 14.25 -26.62 -0.92
N GLY A 141 14.71 -25.53 -1.54
CA GLY A 141 15.37 -24.47 -0.81
C GLY A 141 14.47 -23.96 0.33
N PRO A 142 15.04 -23.24 1.32
CA PRO A 142 14.24 -22.67 2.39
C PRO A 142 13.12 -21.81 1.77
N VAL A 143 11.88 -22.19 2.04
CA VAL A 143 10.68 -21.39 1.78
C VAL A 143 10.67 -20.27 2.80
N SER A 144 10.46 -19.04 2.34
CA SER A 144 10.19 -17.90 3.19
C SER A 144 8.70 -17.58 3.21
N ALA A 145 8.17 -17.23 4.37
CA ALA A 145 6.81 -16.71 4.51
C ALA A 145 6.81 -15.56 5.52
N THR A 146 6.18 -14.44 5.18
CA THR A 146 6.07 -13.28 6.06
C THR A 146 4.64 -13.12 6.54
N GLY A 147 4.46 -12.93 7.85
CA GLY A 147 3.14 -12.67 8.44
C GLY A 147 3.12 -12.96 9.94
N VAL A 148 1.90 -12.98 10.51
CA VAL A 148 1.72 -13.20 11.94
C VAL A 148 1.80 -14.68 12.29
N VAL A 149 2.66 -15.05 13.26
CA VAL A 149 2.72 -16.42 13.78
C VAL A 149 1.53 -16.68 14.71
N GLU A 150 0.77 -17.72 14.41
CA GLU A 150 -0.38 -18.14 15.19
C GLU A 150 -0.16 -19.50 15.85
N LYS A 151 -0.75 -19.69 17.03
CA LYS A 151 -0.85 -21.00 17.68
C LYS A 151 -2.25 -21.57 17.48
N PRO A 152 -2.46 -22.45 16.49
CA PRO A 152 -3.80 -22.86 16.12
C PRO A 152 -4.41 -23.77 17.21
N GLN A 153 -5.62 -23.45 17.66
CA GLN A 153 -6.26 -24.16 18.79
C GLN A 153 -7.02 -25.43 18.35
N MET A 154 -7.64 -25.40 17.16
CA MET A 154 -8.36 -26.53 16.59
C MET A 154 -8.19 -26.52 15.07
N THR A 155 -7.35 -27.41 14.57
CA THR A 155 -7.12 -27.62 13.14
C THR A 155 -7.82 -28.89 12.67
N THR A 156 -8.14 -28.96 11.38
CA THR A 156 -8.62 -30.20 10.75
C THR A 156 -7.48 -31.19 10.47
N TYR A 157 -6.24 -30.71 10.47
CA TYR A 157 -5.00 -31.45 10.27
C TYR A 157 -4.26 -31.63 11.60
N MET A 158 -3.58 -32.77 11.80
CA MET A 158 -2.93 -33.10 13.08
C MET A 158 -1.40 -32.87 13.10
N TYR A 159 -0.88 -31.98 12.26
CA TYR A 159 0.55 -31.68 12.16
C TYR A 159 0.84 -30.17 12.28
N GLY A 160 2.11 -29.83 12.49
CA GLY A 160 2.54 -28.47 12.83
C GLY A 160 2.23 -28.13 14.29
N THR A 161 3.03 -27.25 14.86
CA THR A 161 2.81 -26.68 16.21
C THR A 161 2.25 -25.27 16.15
N HIS A 162 2.60 -24.55 15.08
CA HIS A 162 2.21 -23.18 14.80
C HIS A 162 1.75 -23.07 13.34
N ALA A 163 1.23 -21.91 12.97
CA ALA A 163 0.88 -21.60 11.59
C ALA A 163 1.27 -20.15 11.27
N ILE A 164 1.50 -19.88 10.00
CA ILE A 164 1.66 -18.54 9.45
C ILE A 164 0.91 -18.50 8.13
N THR A 165 0.34 -17.34 7.80
CA THR A 165 -0.18 -17.09 6.45
C THR A 165 0.73 -16.06 5.83
N ASP A 166 1.35 -16.44 4.71
CA ASP A 166 2.19 -15.52 3.96
C ASP A 166 1.33 -14.37 3.40
N GLU A 167 1.65 -13.14 3.76
CA GLU A 167 0.82 -11.97 3.46
C GLU A 167 0.84 -11.61 1.97
N GLU A 168 1.97 -11.82 1.30
CA GLU A 168 2.12 -11.54 -0.13
C GLU A 168 1.24 -12.47 -0.97
N THR A 169 1.29 -13.77 -0.69
CA THR A 169 0.60 -14.78 -1.50
C THR A 169 -0.76 -15.20 -0.95
N GLY A 170 -1.03 -14.92 0.34
CA GLY A 170 -2.17 -15.45 1.07
C GLY A 170 -2.07 -16.96 1.36
N THR A 171 -0.88 -17.57 1.18
CA THR A 171 -0.70 -19.02 1.31
C THR A 171 -0.50 -19.40 2.78
N PRO A 172 -1.32 -20.30 3.34
CA PRO A 172 -1.11 -20.78 4.70
C PRO A 172 -0.04 -21.86 4.75
N TYR A 173 0.78 -21.81 5.80
CA TYR A 173 1.81 -22.79 6.15
C TYR A 173 1.62 -23.27 7.58
N ALA A 174 1.74 -24.58 7.80
CA ALA A 174 1.96 -25.15 9.13
C ALA A 174 3.46 -25.09 9.44
N LEU A 175 3.78 -24.74 10.68
CA LEU A 175 5.15 -24.55 11.13
C LEU A 175 5.52 -25.58 12.19
N THR A 176 6.73 -26.11 12.10
CA THR A 176 7.39 -26.88 13.15
C THR A 176 8.85 -26.45 13.21
N SER A 177 9.47 -26.57 14.38
CA SER A 177 10.90 -26.31 14.54
C SER A 177 11.42 -27.10 15.73
N GLU A 178 12.60 -27.71 15.57
CA GLU A 178 13.38 -28.26 16.68
C GLU A 178 14.36 -27.24 17.28
N ASP A 179 14.75 -26.23 16.49
CA ASP A 179 15.84 -25.29 16.81
C ASP A 179 15.34 -23.91 17.28
N VAL A 180 14.15 -23.48 16.82
CA VAL A 180 13.56 -22.16 17.13
C VAL A 180 12.35 -22.31 18.05
N ASP A 181 12.32 -21.51 19.11
CA ASP A 181 11.16 -21.41 20.01
C ASP A 181 10.06 -20.55 19.38
N LEU A 182 9.21 -21.18 18.56
CA LEU A 182 8.10 -20.51 17.86
C LEU A 182 7.06 -19.89 18.81
N ASP A 183 6.98 -20.36 20.07
CA ASP A 183 6.08 -19.78 21.07
C ASP A 183 6.47 -18.33 21.44
N ALA A 184 7.74 -17.95 21.26
CA ALA A 184 8.23 -16.61 21.52
C ALA A 184 7.72 -15.56 20.52
N TYR A 185 7.24 -15.99 19.35
CA TYR A 185 6.83 -15.12 18.25
C TYR A 185 5.31 -15.12 18.02
N VAL A 186 4.53 -15.79 18.87
CA VAL A 186 3.07 -15.87 18.70
C VAL A 186 2.43 -14.49 18.83
N GLY A 187 1.74 -14.08 17.77
CA GLY A 187 1.12 -12.75 17.64
C GLY A 187 2.07 -11.67 17.13
N GLU A 188 3.32 -12.02 16.84
CA GLU A 188 4.29 -11.13 16.19
C GLU A 188 4.30 -11.38 14.68
N GLU A 189 4.51 -10.30 13.93
CA GLU A 189 4.73 -10.34 12.49
C GLU A 189 6.22 -10.62 12.21
N VAL A 190 6.51 -11.73 11.53
CA VAL A 190 7.87 -12.22 11.31
C VAL A 190 8.03 -12.77 9.90
N THR A 191 9.27 -12.83 9.42
CA THR A 191 9.63 -13.63 8.25
C THR A 191 10.25 -14.93 8.72
N VAL A 192 9.58 -16.05 8.45
CA VAL A 192 10.11 -17.39 8.75
C VAL A 192 10.82 -17.96 7.53
N TYR A 193 11.94 -18.62 7.75
CA TYR A 193 12.67 -19.37 6.73
C TYR A 193 12.71 -20.84 7.13
N GLY A 194 12.12 -21.71 6.31
CA GLY A 194 12.00 -23.13 6.63
C GLY A 194 12.03 -24.04 5.41
N ALA A 195 12.57 -25.24 5.59
CA ALA A 195 12.56 -26.27 4.56
C ALA A 195 11.18 -26.95 4.53
N PRO A 196 10.57 -27.16 3.36
CA PRO A 196 9.32 -27.92 3.29
C PRO A 196 9.57 -29.37 3.69
N VAL A 197 8.67 -29.92 4.49
CA VAL A 197 8.78 -31.31 4.97
C VAL A 197 8.24 -32.26 3.90
N PRO A 198 9.04 -33.21 3.39
CA PRO A 198 8.61 -34.12 2.35
C PRO A 198 7.34 -34.90 2.70
N GLY A 199 6.40 -34.97 1.76
CA GLY A 199 5.11 -35.64 1.94
C GLY A 199 4.01 -34.76 2.56
N TYR A 200 4.32 -33.50 2.87
CA TYR A 200 3.35 -32.47 3.27
C TYR A 200 3.27 -31.33 2.24
N GLU A 201 4.04 -31.40 1.15
CA GLU A 201 4.09 -30.41 0.08
C GLU A 201 2.72 -30.34 -0.61
N GLY A 202 1.91 -29.33 -0.29
CA GLY A 202 0.58 -29.13 -0.91
C GLY A 202 -0.61 -29.68 -0.13
N GLY A 203 -0.45 -30.05 1.15
CA GLY A 203 -1.59 -30.44 1.99
C GLY A 203 -2.18 -31.81 1.66
N GLU A 204 -1.41 -32.64 0.95
CA GLU A 204 -1.85 -33.94 0.45
C GLU A 204 -2.25 -34.92 1.58
N ILE A 205 -1.74 -34.69 2.79
CA ILE A 205 -2.12 -35.41 3.99
C ILE A 205 -3.17 -34.58 4.76
N GLU A 206 -4.36 -35.14 4.91
CA GLU A 206 -5.47 -34.59 5.73
C GLU A 206 -6.03 -33.22 5.28
N GLY A 207 -5.59 -32.68 4.13
CA GLY A 207 -6.12 -31.44 3.57
C GLY A 207 -5.70 -30.19 4.36
N GLY A 208 -4.60 -30.25 5.11
CA GLY A 208 -4.02 -29.09 5.78
C GLY A 208 -3.08 -28.27 4.87
N PRO A 209 -2.43 -27.22 5.38
CA PRO A 209 -1.43 -26.45 4.64
C PRO A 209 -0.11 -27.21 4.48
N ALA A 210 0.81 -26.69 3.67
CA ALA A 210 2.16 -27.25 3.60
C ALA A 210 2.89 -27.12 4.95
N LEU A 211 3.70 -28.11 5.32
CA LEU A 211 4.49 -28.10 6.56
C LEU A 211 5.91 -27.61 6.29
N LEU A 212 6.34 -26.60 7.03
CA LEU A 212 7.71 -26.07 7.01
C LEU A 212 8.44 -26.45 8.31
N GLU A 213 9.65 -26.98 8.18
CA GLU A 213 10.65 -27.09 9.25
C GLU A 213 11.43 -25.77 9.31
N VAL A 214 11.04 -24.90 10.24
CA VAL A 214 11.59 -23.55 10.40
C VAL A 214 12.99 -23.65 11.00
N GLY A 215 13.99 -23.17 10.26
CA GLY A 215 15.37 -23.08 10.73
C GLY A 215 15.75 -21.69 11.24
N GLU A 216 15.04 -20.66 10.78
CA GLU A 216 15.33 -19.28 11.13
C GLU A 216 14.04 -18.45 11.17
N VAL A 217 13.96 -17.55 12.14
CA VAL A 217 12.90 -16.55 12.25
C VAL A 217 13.59 -15.20 12.35
N GLU A 218 13.41 -14.40 11.33
CA GLU A 218 13.75 -12.99 11.41
C GLU A 218 12.47 -12.29 11.88
N PRO A 219 12.50 -11.52 12.99
CA PRO A 219 11.49 -10.50 13.15
C PRO A 219 11.46 -9.77 11.81
N VAL A 220 10.27 -9.53 11.24
CA VAL A 220 10.19 -8.44 10.26
C VAL A 220 10.78 -7.32 11.06
N ALA A 221 12.00 -6.90 10.68
CA ALA A 221 12.69 -5.81 11.35
C ALA A 221 11.56 -4.84 11.45
N GLY A 222 11.15 -4.55 12.70
CA GLY A 222 9.91 -3.85 12.86
C GLY A 222 9.98 -2.72 11.86
N VAL A 223 8.85 -2.22 11.43
CA VAL A 223 8.83 -0.78 11.59
C VAL A 223 9.35 -0.55 13.02
N SER A 224 10.67 -0.32 13.18
CA SER A 224 11.14 0.79 13.93
C SER A 224 10.34 1.87 13.26
N GLU A 225 9.13 2.05 13.80
CA GLU A 225 8.53 3.34 13.95
C GLU A 225 9.69 4.10 14.59
N GLU A 226 10.63 4.57 13.76
CA GLU A 226 11.40 5.72 14.11
C GLU A 226 10.27 6.70 14.38
N GLU A 227 9.90 6.85 15.65
CA GLU A 227 8.79 7.70 15.99
C GLU A 227 9.29 9.09 15.71
N ALA A 228 8.77 9.71 14.67
CA ALA A 228 8.95 11.14 14.46
C ALA A 228 8.10 11.84 15.52
N THR A 229 8.73 12.69 16.32
CA THR A 229 7.97 13.61 17.17
C THR A 229 7.59 14.82 16.34
N VAL A 230 6.30 14.97 16.04
CA VAL A 230 5.76 16.16 15.38
C VAL A 230 5.23 17.12 16.44
N VAL A 231 5.63 18.40 16.33
CA VAL A 231 5.24 19.46 17.25
C VAL A 231 4.17 20.33 16.61
N PHE A 232 2.99 20.40 17.22
CA PHE A 232 1.94 21.34 16.84
C PHE A 232 2.02 22.60 17.70
N GLU A 233 2.30 23.73 17.08
CA GLU A 233 2.37 25.04 17.71
C GLU A 233 1.10 25.83 17.45
N LEU A 234 0.42 26.29 18.51
CA LEU A 234 -0.76 27.15 18.43
C LEU A 234 -0.46 28.52 19.05
N SER A 235 -0.51 29.55 18.22
CA SER A 235 -0.47 30.95 18.64
C SER A 235 -1.88 31.49 18.87
N ILE A 236 -2.12 32.05 20.05
CA ILE A 236 -3.43 32.60 20.43
C ILE A 236 -3.33 34.11 20.63
N GLU A 237 -4.05 34.86 19.79
CA GLU A 237 -4.19 36.31 19.88
C GLU A 237 -5.52 36.71 20.55
N GLY A 238 -5.44 37.42 21.67
CA GLY A 238 -6.59 37.92 22.41
C GLY A 238 -7.05 37.02 23.56
N GLU A 239 -8.20 37.36 24.15
CA GLU A 239 -8.76 36.62 25.28
C GLU A 239 -9.46 35.35 24.78
N VAL A 240 -9.01 34.19 25.26
CA VAL A 240 -9.65 32.90 24.96
C VAL A 240 -10.89 32.78 25.85
N PRO A 241 -12.09 32.49 25.30
CA PRO A 241 -13.25 32.31 26.14
C PRO A 241 -13.10 31.10 27.08
N GLU A 242 -13.86 31.09 28.17
CA GLU A 242 -13.91 29.96 29.10
C GLU A 242 -14.48 28.71 28.41
N ASP A 243 -14.05 27.54 28.89
CA ASP A 243 -14.47 26.21 28.41
C ASP A 243 -14.10 25.92 26.94
N TYR A 244 -12.93 26.35 26.48
CA TYR A 244 -12.42 26.03 25.15
C TYR A 244 -11.28 25.03 25.20
N SER A 245 -11.28 24.08 24.26
CA SER A 245 -10.20 23.12 24.08
C SER A 245 -9.70 23.15 22.64
N PHE A 246 -8.39 23.22 22.49
CA PHE A 246 -7.69 23.16 21.20
C PHE A 246 -6.94 21.83 21.12
N TYR A 247 -7.17 21.06 20.07
CA TYR A 247 -6.59 19.74 19.90
C TYR A 247 -6.31 19.46 18.42
N VAL A 248 -5.48 18.47 18.16
CA VAL A 248 -5.19 17.96 16.84
C VAL A 248 -5.85 16.59 16.65
N GLU A 249 -6.49 16.39 15.51
CA GLU A 249 -6.86 15.09 14.97
C GLU A 249 -5.87 14.73 13.86
N SER A 250 -5.57 13.43 13.72
CA SER A 250 -4.76 12.93 12.60
C SER A 250 -5.35 11.65 11.99
N SER A 251 -5.00 11.38 10.73
CA SER A 251 -5.30 10.09 10.08
C SER A 251 -4.49 8.92 10.65
N VAL A 252 -3.34 9.19 11.28
CA VAL A 252 -2.49 8.17 11.91
C VAL A 252 -2.22 8.51 13.38
N GLY A 253 -2.98 7.88 14.29
CA GLY A 253 -2.84 8.06 15.74
C GLY A 253 -4.01 8.77 16.41
N ASP A 254 -3.96 8.85 17.75
CA ASP A 254 -5.05 9.38 18.59
C ASP A 254 -5.10 10.93 18.65
N GLY A 255 -4.17 11.61 17.97
CA GLY A 255 -4.04 13.07 18.05
C GLY A 255 -3.56 13.54 19.43
N GLY A 256 -3.89 14.79 19.80
CA GLY A 256 -3.45 15.35 21.07
C GLY A 256 -4.09 16.69 21.43
N VAL A 257 -4.20 16.99 22.73
CA VAL A 257 -4.69 18.30 23.21
C VAL A 257 -3.53 19.28 23.28
N ILE A 258 -3.62 20.38 22.54
CA ILE A 258 -2.62 21.45 22.54
C ILE A 258 -2.75 22.30 23.80
N CYS A 259 -3.98 22.73 24.12
CA CYS A 259 -4.30 23.40 25.39
C CYS A 259 -5.81 23.46 25.64
N THR A 260 -6.21 23.76 26.88
CA THR A 260 -7.61 24.01 27.26
C THR A 260 -7.75 25.17 28.25
N THR A 261 -8.89 25.85 28.26
CA THR A 261 -9.31 26.83 29.28
C THR A 261 -10.33 26.26 30.27
N ASP A 262 -10.75 25.00 30.12
CA ASP A 262 -11.60 24.32 31.10
C ASP A 262 -10.76 23.91 32.32
N ALA A 263 -10.96 24.61 33.43
CA ALA A 263 -10.23 24.37 34.68
C ALA A 263 -10.41 22.95 35.21
N THR A 264 -11.57 22.31 34.98
CA THR A 264 -11.83 20.93 35.39
C THR A 264 -10.94 19.97 34.60
N VAL A 265 -10.82 20.20 33.29
CA VAL A 265 -10.00 19.38 32.40
C VAL A 265 -8.51 19.56 32.70
N VAL A 266 -8.06 20.78 33.02
CA VAL A 266 -6.69 21.04 33.50
C VAL A 266 -6.42 20.29 34.81
N GLU A 267 -7.30 20.40 35.81
CA GLU A 267 -7.09 19.84 37.15
C GLU A 267 -7.24 18.30 37.20
N GLU A 268 -8.24 17.75 36.53
CA GLU A 268 -8.59 16.33 36.62
C GLU A 268 -7.85 15.45 35.60
N ALA A 269 -7.70 15.93 34.36
CA ALA A 269 -7.07 15.16 33.27
C ALA A 269 -5.61 15.56 33.02
N GLY A 270 -5.14 16.66 33.62
CA GLY A 270 -3.74 17.09 33.53
C GLY A 270 -3.34 17.69 32.18
N TYR A 271 -4.31 18.16 31.40
CA TYR A 271 -4.04 18.82 30.12
C TYR A 271 -3.45 20.23 30.33
N PRO A 272 -2.63 20.71 29.38
CA PRO A 272 -2.02 22.04 29.47
C PRO A 272 -3.06 23.16 29.41
N GLU A 273 -2.92 24.17 30.28
CA GLU A 273 -3.74 25.38 30.28
C GLU A 273 -3.35 26.31 29.12
N CYS A 274 -4.33 26.86 28.39
CA CYS A 274 -4.06 27.79 27.31
C CYS A 274 -3.44 29.09 27.83
N ARG A 275 -2.34 29.50 27.20
CA ARG A 275 -1.67 30.76 27.51
C ARG A 275 -1.89 31.76 26.35
N PRO A 276 -2.65 32.84 26.56
CA PRO A 276 -2.77 33.89 25.55
C PRO A 276 -1.42 34.59 25.37
N ASP A 277 -1.16 35.11 24.17
CA ASP A 277 0.08 35.79 23.80
C ASP A 277 1.35 34.91 23.95
N ALA A 278 1.18 33.60 23.96
CA ALA A 278 2.25 32.60 24.00
C ALA A 278 1.97 31.48 22.98
N VAL A 279 3.03 30.75 22.62
CA VAL A 279 2.93 29.53 21.82
C VAL A 279 2.56 28.36 22.73
N ASN A 280 1.47 27.68 22.40
CA ASN A 280 1.02 26.46 23.05
C ASN A 280 1.45 25.28 22.17
N THR A 281 1.93 24.19 22.78
CA THR A 281 2.60 23.11 22.05
C THR A 281 2.00 21.75 22.39
N ALA A 282 1.74 20.90 21.40
CA ALA A 282 1.52 19.47 21.58
C ALA A 282 2.59 18.68 20.83
N GLU A 283 3.18 17.69 21.49
CA GLU A 283 4.08 16.72 20.88
C GLU A 283 3.29 15.44 20.65
N VAL A 284 3.19 15.00 19.39
CA VAL A 284 2.45 13.79 19.00
C VAL A 284 3.42 12.86 18.27
N PRO A 285 3.59 11.60 18.72
CA PRO A 285 4.42 10.62 18.04
C PRO A 285 3.73 10.11 16.77
N PHE A 286 4.48 9.98 15.69
CA PHE A 286 4.04 9.43 14.41
C PHE A 286 5.06 8.41 13.87
N PRO A 287 4.65 7.39 13.12
CA PRO A 287 5.59 6.53 12.38
C PRO A 287 6.35 7.40 11.37
N ALA A 288 7.69 7.50 11.44
CA ALA A 288 8.46 8.36 10.54
C ALA A 288 8.38 7.92 9.08
N GLY A 289 8.42 8.90 8.18
CA GLY A 289 8.39 8.72 6.74
C GLY A 289 7.01 8.44 6.17
N GLU A 290 5.97 8.40 6.99
CA GLU A 290 4.59 8.17 6.55
C GLU A 290 3.85 9.49 6.30
N PRO A 291 3.08 9.58 5.21
CA PRO A 291 2.19 10.71 5.01
C PRO A 291 1.02 10.64 6.00
N PHE A 292 0.68 11.78 6.59
CA PHE A 292 -0.47 11.91 7.48
C PHE A 292 -1.27 13.16 7.18
N ASP A 293 -2.58 13.05 7.36
CA ASP A 293 -3.49 14.19 7.34
C ASP A 293 -3.67 14.68 8.78
N TYR A 294 -3.80 15.99 8.95
CA TYR A 294 -4.03 16.60 10.26
C TYR A 294 -5.12 17.67 10.19
N ARG A 295 -5.81 17.85 11.32
CA ARG A 295 -6.77 18.94 11.54
C ARG A 295 -6.56 19.52 12.92
N VAL A 296 -6.21 20.80 13.00
CA VAL A 296 -6.16 21.54 14.26
C VAL A 296 -7.55 22.10 14.51
N LEU A 297 -8.15 21.64 15.60
CA LEU A 297 -9.55 21.89 15.94
C LEU A 297 -9.67 22.69 17.22
N ARG A 298 -10.79 23.40 17.31
CA ARG A 298 -11.28 24.07 18.50
C ARG A 298 -12.65 23.53 18.85
N SER A 299 -12.90 23.27 20.13
CA SER A 299 -14.22 22.89 20.65
C SER A 299 -14.57 23.69 21.90
N ARG A 300 -15.87 23.80 22.20
CA ARG A 300 -16.38 24.45 23.41
C ARG A 300 -17.01 23.40 24.35
N GLY A 301 -16.46 23.23 25.52
CA GLY A 301 -16.96 22.34 26.58
C GLY A 301 -17.13 20.91 26.09
N THR A 302 -18.29 20.31 26.40
CA THR A 302 -18.67 18.96 25.92
C THR A 302 -19.46 18.98 24.62
N GLU A 303 -19.52 20.12 23.92
CA GLU A 303 -20.26 20.21 22.67
C GLU A 303 -19.52 19.48 21.56
N LEU A 304 -20.27 18.80 20.69
CA LEU A 304 -19.71 18.10 19.52
C LEU A 304 -19.36 19.06 18.37
N SER A 305 -19.58 20.37 18.55
CA SER A 305 -19.20 21.39 17.59
C SER A 305 -17.70 21.63 17.65
N SER A 306 -17.01 21.20 16.60
CA SER A 306 -15.59 21.47 16.37
C SER A 306 -15.43 22.47 15.22
N PHE A 307 -14.55 23.44 15.37
CA PHE A 307 -14.15 24.37 14.31
C PHE A 307 -12.73 24.07 13.85
N VAL A 308 -12.51 23.99 12.54
CA VAL A 308 -11.18 23.80 11.94
C VAL A 308 -10.44 25.14 11.93
N LEU A 309 -9.27 25.17 12.56
CA LEU A 309 -8.35 26.30 12.54
C LEU A 309 -7.32 26.16 11.43
N ASP A 310 -6.82 24.94 11.22
CA ASP A 310 -5.88 24.58 10.17
C ASP A 310 -6.07 23.11 9.79
N GLU A 311 -5.82 22.75 8.54
CA GLU A 311 -5.82 21.37 8.06
C GLU A 311 -4.84 21.19 6.90
N GLY A 312 -4.22 20.03 6.83
CA GLY A 312 -3.21 19.76 5.81
C GLY A 312 -2.78 18.29 5.77
N SER A 313 -1.82 18.02 4.91
CA SER A 313 -1.18 16.72 4.75
C SER A 313 0.33 16.91 4.75
N GLU A 314 1.05 16.20 5.60
CA GLU A 314 2.50 16.28 5.73
C GLU A 314 3.12 14.88 5.77
N VAL A 315 4.45 14.79 5.70
CA VAL A 315 5.19 13.54 5.93
C VAL A 315 5.86 13.65 7.29
N SER A 316 5.68 12.64 8.13
CA SER A 316 6.24 12.59 9.49
C SER A 316 7.77 12.55 9.45
N GLU A 317 8.41 13.64 9.89
CA GLU A 317 9.86 13.72 10.05
C GLU A 317 10.17 14.15 11.49
N ASP A 318 11.26 13.63 12.07
CA ASP A 318 11.66 14.00 13.42
C ASP A 318 11.94 15.51 13.51
N GLY A 319 11.23 16.20 14.41
CA GLY A 319 11.32 17.64 14.57
C GLY A 319 10.50 18.47 13.55
N LEU A 320 9.56 17.86 12.83
CA LEU A 320 8.54 18.59 12.07
C LEU A 320 7.71 19.48 13.01
N VAL A 321 7.52 20.74 12.62
CA VAL A 321 6.71 21.72 13.37
C VAL A 321 5.56 22.22 12.49
N ILE A 322 4.33 22.10 12.97
CA ILE A 322 3.11 22.57 12.31
C ILE A 322 2.56 23.76 13.10
N GLU A 323 2.46 24.92 12.46
CA GLU A 323 2.03 26.17 13.08
C GLU A 323 0.56 26.47 12.75
N ALA A 324 -0.26 26.66 13.78
CA ALA A 324 -1.64 27.14 13.69
C ALA A 324 -1.82 28.45 14.47
N SER A 325 -2.83 29.24 14.09
CA SER A 325 -3.15 30.48 14.79
C SER A 325 -4.64 30.61 15.08
N TYR A 326 -4.97 31.14 16.25
CA TYR A 326 -6.32 31.50 16.65
C TYR A 326 -6.35 32.96 17.07
N SER A 327 -7.34 33.71 16.59
CA SER A 327 -7.58 35.09 17.00
C SER A 327 -9.02 35.25 17.44
N ALA A 328 -9.24 35.75 18.66
CA ALA A 328 -10.58 35.99 19.18
C ALA A 328 -11.38 36.97 18.31
N ALA A 329 -10.70 37.86 17.58
CA ALA A 329 -11.33 38.80 16.65
C ALA A 329 -11.93 38.11 15.41
N ASN A 330 -11.42 36.93 15.05
CA ASN A 330 -11.87 36.13 13.90
C ASN A 330 -12.70 34.92 14.34
N ASP A 331 -13.03 34.83 15.63
CA ASP A 331 -13.86 33.76 16.14
C ASP A 331 -15.27 33.86 15.55
N PRO A 332 -15.77 32.85 14.82
CA PRO A 332 -17.11 32.87 14.27
C PRO A 332 -18.18 33.03 15.35
N ALA A 333 -17.94 32.59 16.60
CA ALA A 333 -18.85 32.81 17.72
C ALA A 333 -18.98 34.29 18.12
N ASN A 334 -18.04 35.14 17.70
CA ASN A 334 -18.08 36.60 17.88
C ASN A 334 -18.66 37.33 16.65
N GLY A 335 -19.12 36.61 15.63
CA GLY A 335 -19.76 37.16 14.44
C GLY A 335 -21.13 37.78 14.72
N GLU A 336 -21.67 38.52 13.74
CA GLU A 336 -23.10 38.86 13.74
C GLU A 336 -23.89 37.62 13.25
N ASP A 337 -25.11 37.42 13.78
CA ASP A 337 -26.08 36.45 13.25
C ASP A 337 -26.61 37.01 11.92
N ILE A 338 -25.98 36.60 10.82
CA ILE A 338 -26.25 37.15 9.48
C ILE A 338 -27.50 36.50 8.88
N ASN A 339 -27.77 35.24 9.24
CA ASN A 339 -28.92 34.52 8.71
C ASN A 339 -30.22 34.80 9.50
N GLU A 340 -30.14 35.55 10.60
CA GLU A 340 -31.20 35.94 11.52
C GLU A 340 -31.94 34.72 12.13
N ASP A 341 -31.28 33.58 12.28
CA ASP A 341 -31.86 32.36 12.86
C ASP A 341 -31.86 32.38 14.40
N GLY A 342 -31.20 33.37 15.00
CA GLY A 342 -31.09 33.60 16.43
C GLY A 342 -29.89 32.92 17.09
N VAL A 343 -29.00 32.26 16.34
CA VAL A 343 -27.82 31.57 16.85
C VAL A 343 -26.60 31.81 15.97
N ILE A 344 -25.61 32.57 16.47
CA ILE A 344 -24.33 32.78 15.75
C ILE A 344 -23.59 31.44 15.62
N ASN A 345 -23.51 30.90 14.41
CA ASN A 345 -22.92 29.59 14.12
C ASN A 345 -22.24 29.54 12.72
N GLU A 346 -21.79 28.35 12.32
CA GLU A 346 -21.09 28.13 11.03
C GLU A 346 -21.92 28.56 9.81
N ALA A 347 -23.25 28.43 9.87
CA ALA A 347 -24.14 28.89 8.81
C ALA A 347 -24.05 30.40 8.58
N ASP A 348 -23.75 31.19 9.62
CA ASP A 348 -23.49 32.64 9.47
C ASP A 348 -22.17 32.90 8.75
N GLY A 349 -21.15 32.10 9.06
CA GLY A 349 -19.86 32.15 8.37
C GLY A 349 -19.96 31.79 6.89
N GLU A 350 -20.71 30.73 6.55
CA GLU A 350 -20.99 30.35 5.16
C GLU A 350 -21.76 31.45 4.43
N LEU A 351 -22.77 32.05 5.07
CA LEU A 351 -23.55 33.14 4.49
C LEU A 351 -22.70 34.42 4.32
N ALA A 352 -21.79 34.72 5.26
CA ALA A 352 -20.82 35.81 5.15
C ALA A 352 -19.91 35.60 3.94
N SER A 353 -19.38 34.39 3.78
CA SER A 353 -18.48 34.03 2.67
C SER A 353 -19.18 34.17 1.32
N GLN A 354 -20.38 33.59 1.17
CA GLN A 354 -21.20 33.74 -0.04
C GLN A 354 -21.51 35.20 -0.37
N THR A 355 -21.79 36.02 0.66
CA THR A 355 -22.07 37.44 0.49
C THR A 355 -20.82 38.22 0.06
N SER A 356 -19.65 37.87 0.59
CA SER A 356 -18.36 38.47 0.20
C SER A 356 -17.98 38.10 -1.23
N GLU A 357 -18.11 36.84 -1.63
CA GLU A 357 -17.86 36.39 -3.00
C GLU A 357 -18.80 37.10 -4.00
N ALA A 358 -20.08 37.25 -3.65
CA ALA A 358 -21.05 37.99 -4.46
C ALA A 358 -20.71 39.49 -4.55
N ALA A 359 -20.22 40.10 -3.47
CA ALA A 359 -19.80 41.50 -3.44
C ALA A 359 -18.54 41.77 -4.28
N ASP A 360 -17.56 40.85 -4.22
CA ASP A 360 -16.33 40.91 -5.03
C ASP A 360 -16.64 40.74 -6.52
N ALA A 361 -17.52 39.81 -6.87
CA ALA A 361 -18.01 39.63 -8.25
C ALA A 361 -18.71 40.89 -8.79
N ALA A 362 -19.42 41.63 -7.93
CA ALA A 362 -20.11 42.87 -8.31
C ALA A 362 -19.16 44.07 -8.50
N THR A 363 -18.00 44.10 -7.82
CA THR A 363 -17.05 45.21 -7.88
C THR A 363 -15.98 45.05 -8.98
N ARG A 364 -15.81 43.85 -9.55
CA ARG A 364 -14.91 43.59 -10.69
C ARG A 364 -15.67 43.04 -11.92
N PRO A 365 -16.53 43.85 -12.58
CA PRO A 365 -17.34 43.38 -13.72
C PRO A 365 -16.52 42.99 -14.96
N ASP A 366 -15.25 43.41 -15.05
CA ASP A 366 -14.37 43.11 -16.19
C ASP A 366 -13.53 41.84 -15.99
N GLU A 367 -13.58 41.22 -14.81
CA GLU A 367 -12.97 39.92 -14.50
C GLU A 367 -14.06 38.83 -14.54
N ALA A 368 -14.81 38.81 -15.64
CA ALA A 368 -15.81 37.79 -15.88
C ALA A 368 -15.12 36.42 -15.96
N VAL A 369 -15.29 35.61 -14.91
CA VAL A 369 -15.06 34.16 -14.93
C VAL A 369 -15.75 33.64 -16.19
N LEU A 370 -14.96 33.06 -17.10
CA LEU A 370 -15.47 32.47 -18.33
C LEU A 370 -16.61 31.51 -17.96
N PRO A 371 -17.76 31.54 -18.63
CA PRO A 371 -18.81 30.57 -18.38
C PRO A 371 -18.21 29.19 -18.57
N ASP A 372 -18.43 28.32 -17.59
CA ASP A 372 -18.19 26.88 -17.72
C ASP A 372 -18.96 26.39 -18.93
N THR A 373 -18.29 26.31 -20.08
CA THR A 373 -18.86 25.84 -21.33
C THR A 373 -18.96 24.34 -21.22
N GLY A 374 -20.01 23.88 -20.54
CA GLY A 374 -20.45 22.50 -20.50
C GLY A 374 -20.38 21.89 -21.90
N GLY A 375 -19.43 20.97 -22.07
CA GLY A 375 -19.36 20.12 -23.24
C GLY A 375 -20.63 19.28 -23.34
N PRO A 376 -21.13 19.00 -24.56
CA PRO A 376 -22.34 18.22 -24.74
C PRO A 376 -22.17 16.80 -24.20
N PRO A 377 -23.20 16.21 -23.57
CA PRO A 377 -23.13 14.84 -23.08
C PRO A 377 -22.95 13.88 -24.26
N LEU A 378 -21.91 13.06 -24.19
CA LEU A 378 -21.67 11.95 -25.10
C LEU A 378 -22.82 10.93 -24.97
N SER A 379 -23.63 10.85 -26.02
CA SER A 379 -24.71 9.89 -26.17
C SER A 379 -24.14 8.48 -26.44
N TRP A 380 -24.03 7.68 -25.38
CA TRP A 380 -23.80 6.25 -25.51
C TRP A 380 -25.07 5.56 -26.03
N SER A 381 -24.97 5.06 -27.26
CA SER A 381 -25.98 4.26 -27.92
C SER A 381 -25.83 2.80 -27.48
N ILE A 382 -26.53 2.39 -26.42
CA ILE A 382 -26.69 0.95 -26.10
C ILE A 382 -28.06 0.52 -26.61
N GLY A 383 -28.05 -0.19 -27.73
CA GLY A 383 -29.14 -1.06 -28.14
C GLY A 383 -28.99 -2.42 -27.48
N GLY A 384 -30.05 -2.94 -26.86
CA GLY A 384 -30.07 -4.33 -26.38
C GLY A 384 -31.19 -4.66 -25.40
N ALA A 385 -32.35 -5.05 -25.95
CA ALA A 385 -33.37 -5.99 -25.44
C ALA A 385 -33.62 -6.10 -23.91
N ALA A 386 -34.77 -5.67 -23.39
CA ALA A 386 -36.05 -6.39 -23.37
C ALA A 386 -36.10 -7.67 -22.51
N SER A 387 -36.70 -7.58 -21.31
CA SER A 387 -37.70 -8.52 -20.74
C SER A 387 -38.11 -8.05 -19.32
N CYS A 388 -39.34 -7.55 -19.17
CA CYS A 388 -40.48 -8.23 -18.51
C CYS A 388 -40.34 -8.34 -16.97
N ALA A 389 -41.03 -7.46 -16.24
CA ALA A 389 -42.29 -7.75 -15.52
C ALA A 389 -42.04 -8.34 -14.11
N ALA A 390 -42.18 -7.54 -13.04
CA ALA A 390 -43.43 -7.18 -12.34
C ALA A 390 -43.67 -8.06 -11.08
N LEU A 391 -43.79 -7.40 -9.91
CA LEU A 391 -44.66 -7.68 -8.74
C LEU A 391 -43.98 -7.12 -7.47
N LEU A 392 -44.32 -5.91 -7.03
CA LEU A 392 -45.42 -5.57 -6.11
C LEU A 392 -45.52 -6.44 -4.84
N ALA A 393 -45.17 -5.79 -3.73
CA ALA A 393 -45.96 -5.66 -2.50
C ALA A 393 -45.96 -6.82 -1.47
N ALA A 394 -45.36 -6.49 -0.33
CA ALA A 394 -46.02 -6.30 0.97
C ALA A 394 -45.88 -7.35 2.10
N LEU A 395 -45.94 -6.75 3.30
CA LEU A 395 -46.20 -7.25 4.66
C LEU A 395 -45.01 -7.90 5.39
N VAL A 396 -44.47 -7.28 6.44
CA VAL A 396 -45.06 -7.04 7.80
C VAL A 396 -45.18 -8.33 8.62
N HIS A 397 -44.45 -8.32 9.75
CA HIS A 397 -44.61 -9.14 10.96
C HIS A 397 -44.39 -10.66 10.82
N ARG A 398 -43.51 -11.25 11.66
CA ARG A 398 -43.87 -11.66 13.04
C ARG A 398 -42.71 -12.40 13.74
N SER A 399 -42.20 -11.79 14.80
CA SER A 399 -41.84 -12.39 16.09
C SER A 399 -42.24 -13.86 16.33
N ARG A 400 -41.28 -14.75 16.65
CA ARG A 400 -41.15 -15.48 17.94
C ARG A 400 -40.19 -16.69 17.91
N ARG A 401 -39.28 -16.68 18.88
CA ARG A 401 -38.91 -17.73 19.86
C ARG A 401 -38.85 -19.21 19.41
N SER A 402 -37.70 -19.82 19.71
CA SER A 402 -37.57 -21.14 20.37
C SER A 402 -36.19 -21.21 21.04
N LYS A 403 -36.06 -20.85 22.33
CA LYS A 403 -35.86 -21.79 23.46
C LYS A 403 -35.98 -23.29 23.16
N GLY A 404 -34.83 -23.96 23.11
CA GLY A 404 -34.44 -25.02 24.04
C GLY A 404 -34.97 -26.44 23.80
N LEU A 405 -34.06 -27.33 23.43
CA LEU A 405 -33.75 -28.56 24.19
C LEU A 405 -32.35 -29.05 23.82
#